data_AF-A0A938YUT7-F1
#
_entry.id   AF-A0A938YUT7-F1
#
_cell.length_a   1.000
_cell.length_b   1.000
_cell.length_c   1.000
_cell.angle_alpha   90.00
_cell.angle_beta   90.00
_cell.angle_gamma   90.00
#
_symmetry.space_group_name_H-M   'P 1'
#
loop_
_entity.id
_entity.type
_entity.pdbx_description
1 polymer ?
#
loop_
_entity_poly.entity_id
_entity_poly.type
_entity_poly.pdbx_seq_one_letter_code
_entity_poly.pdbx_strand_id
1 'polypeptide(L)'
;WEACRILRELECLHSTNPQVQGILRYLASGKEFSEGKWFNQVPSTVSYPHAIWWESPVGVPADNPTVSLAGMILKTGEATLYQKAQEIVETAVASFLKEPTSEMHTLVVYLELLQDCEEIQYQPVLANERFREILFQQIRHTVSNEPEEWFTSYVSKPSNFFFTREQLLGIFSEELCKKEAQEILKYQQEDGSFVIPWQWGTDYPEFFISKQWWKSITIIKNFLFLQAFLDEPF
;
A
#
# COMPACT_ATOMS: atom_id res chain seq x y z
N TRP A 1 -7.25 -0.13 4.25
CA TRP A 1 -6.29 0.95 3.96
C TRP A 1 -6.34 1.38 2.49
N GLU A 2 -6.49 0.47 1.52
CA GLU A 2 -6.57 0.85 0.08
C GLU A 2 -7.66 1.90 -0.22
N ALA A 3 -8.83 1.84 0.43
CA ALA A 3 -9.85 2.88 0.32
C ALA A 3 -9.36 4.28 0.74
N CYS A 4 -8.46 4.36 1.73
CA CYS A 4 -7.84 5.61 2.15
C CYS A 4 -6.85 6.13 1.09
N ARG A 5 -6.14 5.25 0.39
CA ARG A 5 -5.29 5.62 -0.77
C ARG A 5 -6.12 6.20 -1.90
N ILE A 6 -7.24 5.57 -2.26
CA ILE A 6 -8.16 6.11 -3.27
C ILE A 6 -8.68 7.49 -2.85
N LEU A 7 -9.09 7.65 -1.59
CA LEU A 7 -9.52 8.96 -1.07
C LEU A 7 -8.38 10.00 -1.14
N ARG A 8 -7.12 9.60 -0.92
CA ARG A 8 -5.96 10.49 -1.07
C ARG A 8 -5.75 10.92 -2.52
N GLU A 9 -5.74 9.97 -3.44
CA GLU A 9 -5.57 10.21 -4.88
C GLU A 9 -6.65 11.14 -5.44
N LEU A 10 -7.86 11.08 -4.88
CA LEU A 10 -8.99 11.95 -5.22
C LEU A 10 -9.02 13.27 -4.42
N GLU A 11 -7.98 13.59 -3.65
CA GLU A 11 -7.90 14.77 -2.77
C GLU A 11 -9.04 14.86 -1.75
N CYS A 12 -9.64 13.72 -1.40
CA CYS A 12 -10.80 13.55 -0.53
C CYS A 12 -10.43 13.06 0.88
N LEU A 13 -9.14 12.85 1.18
CA LEU A 13 -8.65 12.38 2.47
C LEU A 13 -8.56 13.52 3.50
N HIS A 14 -9.70 14.05 3.94
CA HIS A 14 -9.80 15.11 4.94
C HIS A 14 -10.93 14.85 5.94
N SER A 15 -10.82 15.40 7.16
CA SER A 15 -11.71 15.10 8.30
C SER A 15 -13.18 15.51 8.11
N THR A 16 -13.48 16.38 7.14
CA THR A 16 -14.87 16.77 6.79
C THR A 16 -15.52 15.84 5.76
N ASN A 17 -14.77 14.92 5.14
CA ASN A 17 -15.31 13.96 4.19
C ASN A 17 -16.13 12.87 4.92
N PRO A 18 -17.41 12.62 4.56
CA PRO A 18 -18.25 11.66 5.28
C PRO A 18 -17.70 10.23 5.32
N GLN A 19 -17.01 9.80 4.26
CA GLN A 19 -16.38 8.48 4.15
C GLN A 19 -15.18 8.40 5.09
N VAL A 20 -14.35 9.44 5.15
CA VAL A 20 -13.23 9.54 6.10
C VAL A 20 -13.74 9.52 7.53
N GLN A 21 -14.80 10.27 7.86
CA GLN A 21 -15.42 10.23 9.17
C GLN A 21 -15.98 8.84 9.53
N GLY A 22 -16.52 8.11 8.53
CA GLY A 22 -16.95 6.72 8.71
C GLY A 22 -15.79 5.80 9.11
N ILE A 23 -14.65 5.94 8.43
CA ILE A 23 -13.42 5.20 8.74
C ILE A 23 -12.94 5.56 10.15
N LEU A 24 -12.81 6.86 10.47
CA LEU A 24 -12.34 7.32 11.78
C LEU A 24 -13.24 6.84 12.92
N ARG A 25 -14.58 6.87 12.75
CA ARG A 25 -15.52 6.31 13.74
C ARG A 25 -15.32 4.81 13.95
N TYR A 26 -15.09 4.04 12.87
CA TYR A 26 -14.80 2.61 12.99
C TYR A 26 -13.49 2.39 13.77
N LEU A 27 -12.42 3.12 13.45
CA LEU A 27 -11.13 2.99 14.14
C LEU A 27 -11.23 3.41 15.62
N ALA A 28 -11.98 4.47 15.93
CA ALA A 28 -12.25 4.95 17.28
C ALA A 28 -13.07 3.98 18.12
N SER A 29 -13.89 3.13 17.49
CA SER A 29 -14.70 2.13 18.20
C SER A 29 -13.87 1.05 18.92
N GLY A 30 -12.61 0.86 18.51
CA GLY A 30 -11.74 -0.20 19.04
C GLY A 30 -12.16 -1.62 18.62
N LYS A 31 -13.12 -1.74 17.71
CA LYS A 31 -13.51 -3.03 17.12
C LYS A 31 -12.35 -3.57 16.29
N GLU A 32 -12.12 -4.89 16.37
CA GLU A 32 -11.01 -5.58 15.68
C GLU A 32 -9.63 -4.92 15.93
N PHE A 33 -9.36 -4.55 17.19
CA PHE A 33 -8.09 -3.98 17.64
C PHE A 33 -7.56 -4.73 18.86
N SER A 34 -6.33 -5.22 18.79
CA SER A 34 -5.62 -5.80 19.93
C SER A 34 -4.12 -5.64 19.75
N GLU A 35 -3.36 -5.76 20.84
CA GLU A 35 -1.88 -5.70 20.78
C GLU A 35 -1.34 -4.43 20.10
N GLY A 36 -2.07 -3.32 20.23
CA GLY A 36 -1.71 -2.04 19.61
C GLY A 36 -1.96 -1.95 18.11
N LYS A 37 -2.63 -2.93 17.49
CA LYS A 37 -2.84 -3.01 16.04
C LYS A 37 -4.29 -3.31 15.69
N TRP A 38 -4.76 -2.75 14.59
CA TRP A 38 -5.99 -3.21 13.94
C TRP A 38 -5.71 -4.52 13.21
N PHE A 39 -6.75 -5.33 13.04
CA PHE A 39 -6.64 -6.60 12.36
C PHE A 39 -6.42 -6.41 10.86
N ASN A 40 -5.64 -7.31 10.25
CA ASN A 40 -5.42 -7.38 8.80
C ASN A 40 -6.71 -7.66 8.00
N GLN A 41 -7.71 -8.25 8.66
CA GLN A 41 -9.03 -8.51 8.12
C GLN A 41 -10.11 -8.39 9.20
N VAL A 42 -11.33 -8.05 8.77
CA VAL A 42 -12.51 -8.20 9.62
C VAL A 42 -12.86 -9.70 9.71
N PRO A 43 -13.05 -10.29 10.90
CA PRO A 43 -13.26 -11.73 11.02
C PRO A 43 -14.44 -12.28 10.21
N SER A 44 -15.49 -11.49 10.00
CA SER A 44 -16.65 -11.90 9.19
C SER A 44 -16.33 -12.07 7.70
N THR A 45 -15.17 -11.61 7.22
CA THR A 45 -14.73 -11.79 5.82
C THR A 45 -14.75 -13.26 5.41
N VAL A 46 -14.43 -14.19 6.32
CA VAL A 46 -14.41 -15.63 6.03
C VAL A 46 -15.78 -16.21 5.69
N SER A 47 -16.86 -15.47 5.95
CA SER A 47 -18.23 -15.87 5.60
C SER A 47 -18.64 -15.48 4.17
N TYR A 48 -17.74 -14.87 3.39
CA TYR A 48 -17.97 -14.42 2.01
C TYR A 48 -16.90 -14.97 1.08
N PRO A 49 -17.07 -14.99 -0.25
CA PRO A 49 -16.02 -15.40 -1.18
C PRO A 49 -14.67 -14.69 -0.93
N HIS A 50 -13.61 -15.46 -0.73
CA HIS A 50 -12.29 -14.96 -0.37
C HIS A 50 -11.15 -15.85 -0.87
N ALA A 51 -9.92 -15.35 -0.77
CA ALA A 51 -8.70 -16.10 -1.03
C ALA A 51 -8.28 -16.97 0.16
N ILE A 52 -7.61 -18.09 -0.11
CA ILE A 52 -7.24 -19.10 0.89
C ILE A 52 -6.41 -18.54 2.06
N TRP A 53 -5.60 -17.50 1.82
CA TRP A 53 -4.79 -16.85 2.86
C TRP A 53 -5.60 -16.03 3.87
N TRP A 54 -6.91 -15.88 3.68
CA TRP A 54 -7.81 -15.26 4.63
C TRP A 54 -8.54 -16.26 5.55
N GLU A 55 -8.38 -17.57 5.32
CA GLU A 55 -9.06 -18.63 6.08
C GLU A 55 -8.49 -18.83 7.48
N SER A 56 -7.17 -18.74 7.65
CA SER A 56 -6.51 -18.97 8.94
C SER A 56 -5.06 -18.47 8.97
N PRO A 57 -4.62 -17.80 10.05
CA PRO A 57 -5.43 -17.33 11.18
C PRO A 57 -6.33 -16.14 10.81
N VAL A 58 -7.50 -16.05 11.46
CA VAL A 58 -8.51 -15.04 11.17
C VAL A 58 -8.35 -13.81 12.05
N GLY A 59 -8.28 -12.63 11.45
CA GLY A 59 -8.30 -11.36 12.18
C GLY A 59 -7.02 -11.15 12.99
N VAL A 60 -5.89 -11.10 12.30
CA VAL A 60 -4.56 -11.02 12.93
C VAL A 60 -4.19 -9.56 13.14
N PRO A 61 -3.80 -9.14 14.36
CA PRO A 61 -3.20 -7.83 14.59
C PRO A 61 -1.91 -7.70 13.78
N ALA A 62 -1.84 -6.73 12.85
CA ALA A 62 -0.74 -6.63 11.91
C ALA A 62 -0.40 -5.19 11.54
N ASP A 63 0.84 -4.98 11.07
CA ASP A 63 1.31 -3.66 10.62
C ASP A 63 0.53 -3.19 9.39
N ASN A 64 0.19 -4.11 8.49
CA ASN A 64 -0.81 -3.87 7.45
C ASN A 64 -2.20 -4.30 7.97
N PRO A 65 -3.17 -3.38 8.14
CA PRO A 65 -3.19 -1.97 7.70
C PRO A 65 -2.77 -0.92 8.72
N THR A 66 -2.50 -1.32 9.97
CA THR A 66 -2.33 -0.42 11.12
C THR A 66 -1.43 0.79 10.89
N VAL A 67 -0.26 0.59 10.29
CA VAL A 67 0.78 1.63 10.12
C VAL A 67 0.31 2.73 9.19
N SER A 68 -0.26 2.37 8.04
CA SER A 68 -0.86 3.31 7.08
C SER A 68 -2.07 4.03 7.69
N LEU A 69 -2.93 3.32 8.44
CA LEU A 69 -4.08 3.93 9.11
C LEU A 69 -3.66 4.93 10.20
N ALA A 70 -2.59 4.66 10.93
CA ALA A 70 -2.06 5.58 11.92
C ALA A 70 -1.48 6.85 11.26
N GLY A 71 -0.72 6.70 10.15
CA GLY A 71 -0.28 7.85 9.34
C GLY A 71 -1.46 8.71 8.86
N MET A 72 -2.52 8.07 8.36
CA MET A 72 -3.74 8.74 7.93
C MET A 72 -4.45 9.48 9.07
N ILE A 73 -4.51 8.91 10.27
CA ILE A 73 -5.07 9.58 11.45
C ILE A 73 -4.25 10.84 11.79
N LEU A 74 -2.91 10.74 11.80
CA LEU A 74 -2.05 11.90 12.04
C LEU A 74 -2.30 12.99 10.99
N LYS A 75 -2.37 12.60 9.71
CA LYS A 75 -2.62 13.51 8.58
C LYS A 75 -3.97 14.21 8.66
N THR A 76 -5.02 13.49 9.04
CA THR A 76 -6.37 14.06 9.18
C THR A 76 -6.52 14.94 10.44
N GLY A 77 -5.60 14.81 11.40
CA GLY A 77 -5.63 15.57 12.65
C GLY A 77 -6.80 15.18 13.55
N GLU A 78 -7.30 13.94 13.46
CA GLU A 78 -8.47 13.52 14.22
C GLU A 78 -8.17 13.46 15.71
N ALA A 79 -8.64 14.47 16.45
CA ALA A 79 -8.24 14.74 17.82
C ALA A 79 -8.46 13.55 18.77
N THR A 80 -9.53 12.79 18.57
CA THR A 80 -9.88 11.65 19.45
C THR A 80 -8.94 10.45 19.28
N LEU A 81 -8.26 10.34 18.15
CA LEU A 81 -7.37 9.23 17.81
C LEU A 81 -5.90 9.64 17.73
N TYR A 82 -5.61 10.95 17.72
CA TYR A 82 -4.28 11.48 17.43
C TYR A 82 -3.20 10.88 18.33
N GLN A 83 -3.39 10.93 19.66
CA GLN A 83 -2.40 10.37 20.60
C GLN A 83 -2.17 8.87 20.37
N LYS A 84 -3.24 8.09 20.14
CA LYS A 84 -3.13 6.66 19.84
C LYS A 84 -2.33 6.43 18.55
N ALA A 85 -2.56 7.24 17.52
CA ALA A 85 -1.81 7.14 16.27
C ALA A 85 -0.33 7.45 16.46
N GLN A 86 0.03 8.43 17.30
CA GLN A 86 1.43 8.71 17.64
C GLN A 86 2.11 7.50 18.30
N GLU A 87 1.44 6.92 19.31
CA GLU A 87 1.94 5.73 20.01
C GLU A 87 2.14 4.54 19.06
N ILE A 88 1.19 4.31 18.14
CA ILE A 88 1.28 3.26 17.12
C ILE A 88 2.44 3.51 16.18
N VAL A 89 2.58 4.72 15.64
CA VAL A 89 3.63 5.09 14.67
C VAL A 89 5.02 4.92 15.29
N GLU A 90 5.23 5.45 16.49
CA GLU A 90 6.52 5.38 17.16
C GLU A 90 6.90 3.93 17.51
N THR A 91 5.93 3.14 17.97
CA THR A 91 6.13 1.71 18.26
C THR A 91 6.42 0.91 17.00
N ALA A 92 5.70 1.18 15.91
CA ALA A 92 5.88 0.51 14.62
C ALA A 92 7.27 0.81 14.04
N VAL A 93 7.67 2.10 13.99
CA VAL A 93 9.00 2.50 13.49
C VAL A 93 10.12 1.88 14.33
N ALA A 94 10.00 1.88 15.66
CA ALA A 94 10.99 1.25 16.53
C ALA A 94 11.09 -0.27 16.30
N SER A 95 9.94 -0.93 16.11
CA SER A 95 9.88 -2.38 15.84
C SER A 95 10.47 -2.72 14.48
N PHE A 96 10.11 -1.97 13.44
CA PHE A 96 10.65 -2.13 12.09
C PHE A 96 12.18 -1.94 12.05
N LEU A 97 12.71 -0.96 12.80
CA LEU A 97 14.16 -0.75 12.88
C LEU A 97 14.91 -1.89 13.59
N LYS A 98 14.24 -2.58 14.51
CA LYS A 98 14.80 -3.74 15.21
C LYS A 98 14.78 -4.99 14.33
N GLU A 99 13.68 -5.20 13.62
CA GLU A 99 13.46 -6.36 12.75
C GLU A 99 12.77 -5.93 11.45
N PRO A 100 13.55 -5.47 10.45
CA PRO A 100 12.99 -5.01 9.19
C PRO A 100 12.37 -6.17 8.42
N THR A 101 11.17 -5.96 7.86
CA THR A 101 10.51 -6.92 6.99
C THR A 101 10.95 -6.77 5.53
N SER A 102 10.87 -7.86 4.78
CA SER A 102 10.99 -7.88 3.31
C SER A 102 9.64 -8.10 2.61
N GLU A 103 8.54 -8.20 3.37
CA GLU A 103 7.20 -8.41 2.84
C GLU A 103 6.66 -7.13 2.18
N MET A 104 6.32 -7.22 0.90
CA MET A 104 5.99 -6.07 0.05
C MET A 104 4.81 -5.25 0.57
N HIS A 105 3.70 -5.87 0.97
CA HIS A 105 2.51 -5.15 1.40
C HIS A 105 2.75 -4.37 2.70
N THR A 106 3.56 -4.92 3.59
CA THR A 106 3.98 -4.28 4.82
C THR A 106 4.92 -3.11 4.53
N LEU A 107 5.88 -3.27 3.62
CA LEU A 107 6.75 -2.17 3.19
C LEU A 107 5.96 -1.01 2.56
N VAL A 108 4.91 -1.31 1.79
CA VAL A 108 4.01 -0.29 1.22
C VAL A 108 3.34 0.55 2.31
N VAL A 109 2.85 -0.04 3.40
CA VAL A 109 2.19 0.74 4.47
C VAL A 109 3.17 1.58 5.29
N TYR A 110 4.44 1.16 5.42
CA TYR A 110 5.50 1.99 6.02
C TYR A 110 5.93 3.14 5.10
N LEU A 111 5.96 2.91 3.78
CA LEU A 111 6.22 3.98 2.81
C LEU A 111 5.09 5.02 2.80
N GLU A 112 3.84 4.57 2.90
CA GLU A 112 2.69 5.47 3.03
C GLU A 112 2.75 6.28 4.35
N LEU A 113 3.13 5.65 5.47
CA LEU A 113 3.36 6.37 6.72
C LEU A 113 4.45 7.45 6.58
N LEU A 114 5.57 7.13 5.93
CA LEU A 114 6.64 8.10 5.71
C LEU A 114 6.11 9.30 4.92
N GLN A 115 5.36 9.06 3.85
CA GLN A 115 4.73 10.12 3.06
C GLN A 115 3.79 11.00 3.90
N ASP A 116 2.93 10.38 4.72
CA ASP A 116 2.04 11.11 5.62
C ASP A 116 2.81 12.02 6.57
N CYS A 117 3.88 11.49 7.16
CA CYS A 117 4.73 12.22 8.09
C CYS A 117 5.50 13.35 7.39
N GLU A 118 5.95 13.16 6.14
CA GLU A 118 6.57 14.22 5.33
C GLU A 118 5.57 15.34 5.04
N GLU A 119 4.34 15.02 4.65
CA GLU A 119 3.32 16.01 4.31
C GLU A 119 2.90 16.87 5.52
N ILE A 120 2.86 16.31 6.73
CA ILE A 120 2.54 17.06 7.96
C ILE A 120 3.76 17.49 8.78
N GLN A 121 4.97 17.22 8.29
CA GLN A 121 6.23 17.53 8.98
C GLN A 121 6.36 16.89 10.38
N TYR A 122 5.90 15.64 10.54
CA TYR A 122 5.90 14.91 11.81
C TYR A 122 7.31 14.48 12.24
N GLN A 123 7.93 15.27 13.12
CA GLN A 123 9.34 15.14 13.51
C GLN A 123 9.74 13.79 14.13
N PRO A 124 8.93 13.10 14.97
CA PRO A 124 9.35 11.83 15.56
C PRO A 124 9.74 10.74 14.54
N VAL A 125 9.13 10.77 13.34
CA VAL A 125 9.53 9.89 12.23
C VAL A 125 10.63 10.53 11.39
N LEU A 126 10.49 11.80 11.00
CA LEU A 126 11.42 12.46 10.07
C LEU A 126 12.82 12.67 10.62
N ALA A 127 12.96 12.86 11.93
CA ALA A 127 14.26 13.00 12.58
C ALA A 127 15.05 11.68 12.64
N ASN A 128 14.40 10.55 12.37
CA ASN A 128 15.02 9.24 12.37
C ASN A 128 15.46 8.85 10.95
N GLU A 129 16.58 9.40 10.48
CA GLU A 129 17.08 9.17 9.12
C GLU A 129 17.29 7.68 8.81
N ARG A 130 17.67 6.89 9.82
CA ARG A 130 17.85 5.44 9.70
C ARG A 130 16.56 4.70 9.31
N PHE A 131 15.39 5.20 9.72
CA PHE A 131 14.12 4.59 9.32
C PHE A 131 13.93 4.66 7.80
N ARG A 132 14.10 5.85 7.21
CA ARG A 132 14.00 6.06 5.76
C ARG A 132 15.04 5.23 5.01
N GLU A 133 16.29 5.24 5.47
CA GLU A 133 17.38 4.49 4.84
C GLU A 133 17.10 2.99 4.79
N ILE A 134 16.72 2.39 5.93
CA ILE A 134 16.42 0.96 6.02
C ILE A 134 15.15 0.63 5.23
N LEU A 135 14.11 1.45 5.31
CA LEU A 135 12.88 1.25 4.53
C LEU A 135 13.17 1.21 3.03
N PHE A 136 13.89 2.20 2.51
CA PHE A 136 14.24 2.26 1.09
C PHE A 136 15.17 1.12 0.69
N GLN A 137 16.08 0.70 1.58
CA GLN A 137 16.90 -0.47 1.37
C GLN A 137 16.06 -1.74 1.26
N GLN A 138 15.10 -1.99 2.17
CA GLN A 138 14.24 -3.17 2.10
C GLN A 138 13.38 -3.17 0.83
N ILE A 139 12.80 -2.03 0.47
CA ILE A 139 12.02 -1.86 -0.76
C ILE A 139 12.84 -2.26 -1.99
N ARG A 140 14.08 -1.77 -2.10
CA ARG A 140 14.98 -2.15 -3.20
C ARG A 140 15.27 -3.64 -3.24
N HIS A 141 15.48 -4.29 -2.09
CA HIS A 141 15.74 -5.73 -2.02
C HIS A 141 14.51 -6.59 -2.35
N THR A 142 13.30 -6.08 -2.10
CA THR A 142 12.05 -6.80 -2.35
C THR A 142 11.63 -6.77 -3.83
N VAL A 143 12.09 -5.81 -4.62
CA VAL A 143 11.84 -5.74 -6.07
C VAL A 143 12.60 -6.86 -6.80
N SER A 144 11.90 -7.57 -7.70
CA SER A 144 12.51 -8.62 -8.51
C SER A 144 13.56 -8.02 -9.45
N ASN A 145 14.71 -8.70 -9.53
CA ASN A 145 15.80 -8.34 -10.44
C ASN A 145 15.56 -8.83 -11.88
N GLU A 146 14.47 -9.56 -12.14
CA GLU A 146 14.12 -10.15 -13.44
C GLU A 146 12.92 -9.38 -14.04
N PRO A 147 13.14 -8.37 -14.91
CA PRO A 147 12.08 -7.50 -15.42
C PRO A 147 11.02 -8.22 -16.26
N GLU A 148 11.38 -9.32 -16.90
CA GLU A 148 10.46 -10.20 -17.64
C GLU A 148 9.39 -10.83 -16.74
N GLU A 149 9.65 -10.93 -15.43
CA GLU A 149 8.70 -11.47 -14.45
C GLU A 149 7.69 -10.43 -13.98
N TRP A 150 8.00 -9.13 -14.10
CA TRP A 150 7.20 -8.01 -13.55
C TRP A 150 5.74 -7.96 -14.04
N PHE A 151 5.45 -8.56 -15.19
CA PHE A 151 4.10 -8.60 -15.78
C PHE A 151 3.55 -10.01 -16.00
N THR A 152 4.34 -11.03 -15.66
CA THR A 152 4.00 -12.45 -15.89
C THR A 152 3.87 -13.25 -14.60
N SER A 153 4.50 -12.78 -13.52
CA SER A 153 4.55 -13.44 -12.22
C SER A 153 4.11 -12.52 -11.09
N TYR A 154 3.74 -13.11 -9.94
CA TYR A 154 3.42 -12.34 -8.73
C TYR A 154 4.71 -11.97 -7.99
N VAL A 155 5.40 -10.96 -8.51
CA VAL A 155 6.65 -10.41 -7.98
C VAL A 155 6.53 -8.91 -7.77
N SER A 156 7.38 -8.35 -6.90
CA SER A 156 7.42 -6.91 -6.68
C SER A 156 8.21 -6.21 -7.78
N LYS A 157 7.77 -5.02 -8.16
CA LYS A 157 8.38 -4.10 -9.13
C LYS A 157 8.26 -2.66 -8.63
N PRO A 158 9.04 -1.71 -9.18
CA PRO A 158 9.01 -0.32 -8.70
C PRO A 158 7.60 0.28 -8.57
N SER A 159 6.70 0.04 -9.52
CA SER A 159 5.31 0.56 -9.47
C SER A 159 4.48 0.08 -8.28
N ASN A 160 4.86 -1.01 -7.58
CA ASN A 160 4.19 -1.40 -6.34
C ASN A 160 4.39 -0.38 -5.21
N PHE A 161 5.44 0.43 -5.30
CA PHE A 161 5.82 1.47 -4.33
C PHE A 161 5.59 2.88 -4.88
N PHE A 162 4.82 3.02 -5.96
CA PHE A 162 4.58 4.32 -6.61
C PHE A 162 3.42 5.07 -5.93
N PHE A 163 3.77 6.23 -5.36
CA PHE A 163 2.81 7.23 -4.87
C PHE A 163 3.01 8.56 -5.60
N THR A 164 4.26 9.03 -5.70
CA THR A 164 4.66 10.18 -6.52
C THR A 164 5.96 9.87 -7.27
N ARG A 165 6.25 10.62 -8.34
CA ARG A 165 7.50 10.48 -9.09
C ARG A 165 8.70 10.76 -8.19
N GLU A 166 8.63 11.83 -7.41
CA GLU A 166 9.71 12.31 -6.55
C GLU A 166 10.06 11.28 -5.47
N GLN A 167 9.05 10.70 -4.82
CA GLN A 167 9.28 9.68 -3.81
C GLN A 167 9.90 8.43 -4.42
N LEU A 168 9.39 7.98 -5.57
CA LEU A 168 9.91 6.77 -6.22
C LEU A 168 11.37 6.97 -6.68
N LEU A 169 11.72 8.16 -7.18
CA LEU A 169 13.09 8.54 -7.55
C LEU A 169 14.02 8.69 -6.34
N GLY A 170 13.48 8.83 -5.12
CA GLY A 170 14.24 8.71 -3.88
C GLY A 170 14.65 7.26 -3.54
N ILE A 171 13.99 6.27 -4.16
CA ILE A 171 14.20 4.84 -3.88
C ILE A 171 14.95 4.17 -5.02
N PHE A 172 14.57 4.45 -6.27
CA PHE A 172 15.05 3.82 -7.49
C PHE A 172 15.65 4.83 -8.46
N SER A 173 16.51 4.36 -9.38
CA SER A 173 17.01 5.22 -10.46
C SER A 173 15.90 5.50 -11.49
N GLU A 174 15.96 6.67 -12.12
CA GLU A 174 15.05 7.01 -13.20
C GLU A 174 15.12 6.02 -14.36
N GLU A 175 16.31 5.48 -14.66
CA GLU A 175 16.52 4.44 -15.67
C GLU A 175 15.70 3.18 -15.37
N LEU A 176 15.67 2.73 -14.11
CA LEU A 176 14.91 1.54 -13.71
C LEU A 176 13.39 1.79 -13.83
N CYS A 177 12.93 2.97 -13.42
CA CYS A 177 11.52 3.34 -13.56
C CYS A 177 11.11 3.45 -15.05
N LYS A 178 11.96 4.05 -15.90
CA LYS A 178 11.73 4.11 -17.36
C LYS A 178 11.73 2.72 -17.99
N LYS A 179 12.58 1.80 -17.50
CA LYS A 179 12.58 0.40 -17.93
C LYS A 179 11.25 -0.29 -17.62
N GLU A 180 10.71 -0.10 -16.41
CA GLU A 180 9.38 -0.64 -16.08
C GLU A 180 8.30 -0.02 -16.99
N ALA A 181 8.35 1.29 -17.24
CA ALA A 181 7.40 1.95 -18.13
C ALA A 181 7.41 1.37 -19.56
N GLN A 182 8.59 1.02 -20.08
CA GLN A 182 8.70 0.34 -21.38
C GLN A 182 8.12 -1.08 -21.35
N GLU A 183 8.34 -1.84 -20.28
CA GLU A 183 7.75 -3.17 -20.14
C GLU A 183 6.23 -3.10 -20.00
N ILE A 184 5.65 -2.07 -19.37
CA ILE A 184 4.19 -1.83 -19.36
C ILE A 184 3.65 -1.78 -20.80
N LEU A 185 4.26 -1.00 -21.69
CA LEU A 185 3.81 -0.88 -23.08
C LEU A 185 3.87 -2.21 -23.83
N LYS A 186 4.89 -3.03 -23.55
CA LYS A 186 5.12 -4.33 -24.19
C LYS A 186 4.13 -5.41 -23.73
N TYR A 187 3.73 -5.38 -22.46
CA TYR A 187 2.86 -6.41 -21.86
C TYR A 187 1.37 -6.06 -21.86
N GLN A 188 0.99 -4.89 -22.39
CA GLN A 188 -0.42 -4.55 -22.58
C GLN A 188 -1.06 -5.50 -23.61
N GLN A 189 -2.24 -6.03 -23.28
CA GLN A 189 -3.02 -6.90 -24.16
C GLN A 189 -3.77 -6.09 -25.22
N GLU A 190 -4.25 -6.76 -26.28
CA GLU A 190 -5.04 -6.13 -27.35
C GLU A 190 -6.31 -5.41 -26.83
N ASP A 191 -6.90 -5.89 -25.74
CA ASP A 191 -8.05 -5.26 -25.08
C ASP A 191 -7.67 -4.08 -24.16
N GLY A 192 -6.39 -3.70 -24.13
CA GLY A 192 -5.82 -2.67 -23.28
C GLY A 192 -5.53 -3.11 -21.84
N SER A 193 -5.89 -4.34 -21.46
CA SER A 193 -5.71 -4.85 -20.10
C SER A 193 -4.35 -5.55 -19.89
N PHE A 194 -4.16 -6.09 -18.70
CA PHE A 194 -2.94 -6.81 -18.31
C PHE A 194 -3.30 -8.16 -17.69
N VAL A 195 -2.35 -9.09 -17.71
CA VAL A 195 -2.50 -10.37 -16.99
C VAL A 195 -2.53 -10.09 -15.49
N ILE A 196 -3.45 -10.76 -14.78
CA ILE A 196 -3.46 -10.79 -13.31
C ILE A 196 -2.76 -12.09 -12.89
N PRO A 197 -1.54 -12.01 -12.30
CA PRO A 197 -0.66 -13.18 -12.13
C PRO A 197 -0.94 -14.00 -10.87
N TRP A 198 -2.03 -13.71 -10.15
CA TRP A 198 -2.42 -14.41 -8.92
C TRP A 198 -3.83 -14.99 -9.03
N GLN A 199 -4.10 -15.94 -8.15
CA GLN A 199 -5.40 -16.58 -7.97
C GLN A 199 -5.73 -16.71 -6.47
N TRP A 200 -7.01 -16.83 -6.15
CA TRP A 200 -7.46 -16.97 -4.75
C TRP A 200 -7.13 -18.32 -4.12
N GLY A 201 -6.87 -19.36 -4.92
CA GLY A 201 -6.58 -20.70 -4.40
C GLY A 201 -7.79 -21.38 -3.74
N THR A 202 -9.00 -20.93 -4.06
CA THR A 202 -10.29 -21.44 -3.58
C THR A 202 -11.23 -21.65 -4.77
N ASP A 203 -12.33 -22.38 -4.55
CA ASP A 203 -13.30 -22.71 -5.61
C ASP A 203 -14.39 -21.63 -5.81
N TYR A 204 -14.23 -20.44 -5.21
CA TYR A 204 -15.21 -19.36 -5.34
C TYR A 204 -15.24 -18.78 -6.77
N PRO A 205 -16.36 -18.88 -7.50
CA PRO A 205 -16.46 -18.34 -8.86
C PRO A 205 -16.38 -16.81 -8.90
N GLU A 206 -16.65 -16.12 -7.79
CA GLU A 206 -16.52 -14.67 -7.65
C GLU A 206 -15.08 -14.18 -7.88
N PHE A 207 -14.10 -15.07 -7.79
CA PHE A 207 -12.73 -14.79 -8.22
C PHE A 207 -12.69 -14.24 -9.64
N PHE A 208 -13.50 -14.75 -10.57
CA PHE A 208 -13.49 -14.27 -11.96
C PHE A 208 -14.00 -12.83 -12.07
N ILE A 209 -14.95 -12.42 -11.23
CA ILE A 209 -15.41 -11.02 -11.16
C ILE A 209 -14.30 -10.14 -10.58
N SER A 210 -13.73 -10.57 -9.46
CA SER A 210 -12.61 -9.87 -8.80
C SER A 210 -11.43 -9.68 -9.76
N LYS A 211 -11.08 -10.70 -10.55
CA LYS A 211 -10.02 -10.64 -11.56
C LYS A 211 -10.28 -9.57 -12.62
N GLN A 212 -11.54 -9.38 -13.06
CA GLN A 212 -11.89 -8.31 -14.00
C GLN A 212 -11.75 -6.92 -13.36
N TRP A 213 -12.17 -6.75 -12.11
CA TRP A 213 -11.97 -5.47 -11.40
C TRP A 213 -10.50 -5.13 -11.19
N TRP A 214 -9.68 -6.15 -10.91
CA TRP A 214 -8.24 -5.97 -10.80
C TRP A 214 -7.59 -5.59 -12.12
N LYS A 215 -8.11 -6.02 -13.28
CA LYS A 215 -7.64 -5.49 -14.57
C LYS A 215 -7.82 -3.97 -14.63
N SER A 216 -8.98 -3.45 -14.22
CA SER A 216 -9.24 -2.00 -14.20
C SER A 216 -8.28 -1.25 -13.28
N ILE A 217 -8.03 -1.78 -12.08
CA ILE A 217 -7.08 -1.20 -11.13
C ILE A 217 -5.67 -1.17 -11.73
N THR A 218 -5.23 -2.29 -12.33
CA THR A 218 -3.91 -2.39 -12.96
C THR A 218 -3.77 -1.43 -14.13
N ILE A 219 -4.80 -1.27 -14.97
CA ILE A 219 -4.80 -0.30 -16.07
C ILE A 219 -4.56 1.12 -15.51
N ILE A 220 -5.34 1.55 -14.52
CA ILE A 220 -5.21 2.90 -13.95
C ILE A 220 -3.81 3.11 -13.36
N LYS A 221 -3.33 2.17 -12.54
CA LYS A 221 -2.01 2.25 -11.91
C LYS A 221 -0.88 2.30 -12.94
N ASN A 222 -0.95 1.47 -13.98
CA ASN A 222 0.04 1.47 -15.05
C ASN A 222 0.01 2.80 -15.82
N PHE A 223 -1.16 3.34 -16.14
CA PHE A 223 -1.27 4.62 -16.86
C PHE A 223 -0.73 5.80 -16.06
N LEU A 224 -1.00 5.85 -14.76
CA LEU A 224 -0.40 6.87 -13.87
C LEU A 224 1.13 6.74 -13.82
N PHE A 225 1.64 5.51 -13.79
CA PHE A 225 3.08 5.25 -13.83
C PHE A 225 3.71 5.66 -15.17
N LEU A 226 3.07 5.32 -16.29
CA LEU A 226 3.48 5.74 -17.63
C LEU A 226 3.50 7.27 -17.75
N GLN A 227 2.45 7.96 -17.28
CA GLN A 227 2.38 9.42 -17.26
C GLN A 227 3.53 10.04 -16.45
N ALA A 228 3.97 9.35 -15.39
CA ALA A 228 5.06 9.84 -14.55
C ALA A 228 6.46 9.61 -15.14
N PHE A 229 6.65 8.65 -16.05
CA PHE A 229 8.00 8.23 -16.50
C PHE A 229 8.24 8.19 -18.00
N LEU A 230 7.20 8.26 -18.84
CA LEU A 230 7.38 8.44 -20.28
C LEU A 230 7.52 9.91 -20.63
N ASP A 231 8.50 10.20 -21.50
CA ASP A 231 8.75 11.55 -22.01
C ASP A 231 7.82 11.91 -23.18
N GLU A 232 7.27 10.90 -23.88
CA GLU A 232 6.37 11.06 -25.03
C GLU A 232 4.93 10.63 -24.69
N PRO A 233 3.91 11.23 -25.34
CA PRO A 233 2.52 10.77 -25.22
C PRO A 233 2.38 9.33 -25.74
N PHE A 234 1.56 8.54 -25.06
CA PHE A 234 1.26 7.14 -25.38
C PHE A 234 -0.24 6.93 -25.58
#